data_AF-A0A954YWC0-F1
#
_entry.id   AF-A0A954YWC0-F1
#
_cell.length_a   1.000
_cell.length_b   1.000
_cell.length_c   1.000
_cell.angle_alpha   90.00
_cell.angle_beta   90.00
_cell.angle_gamma   90.00
#
_symmetry.space_group_name_H-M   'P 1'
#
loop_
_entity.id
_entity.type
_entity.pdbx_description
1 polymer ?
#
loop_
_entity_poly.entity_id
_entity_poly.type
_entity_poly.pdbx_seq_one_letter_code
_entity_poly.pdbx_strand_id
1 'polypeptide(L)' 'MDEKSRHEIVLRAKISYTEQKTNMSLKAWVNRELAELGMDPISDQEGQMYNLSDLPRIFQDV' A
#
# COMPACT_ATOMS: atom_id res chain seq x y z
N MET A 1 -13.37 9.98 -13.11
CA MET A 1 -12.68 10.80 -12.08
C MET A 1 -11.61 9.96 -11.36
N ASP A 2 -10.97 8.99 -12.02
CA ASP A 2 -10.66 7.72 -11.32
C ASP A 2 -9.18 7.36 -11.16
N GLU A 3 -8.29 7.76 -12.08
CA GLU A 3 -6.89 7.32 -12.03
C GLU A 3 -6.00 8.21 -11.14
N LYS A 4 -6.21 9.53 -11.20
CA LYS A 4 -5.46 10.50 -10.37
C LYS A 4 -5.72 10.31 -8.88
N SER A 5 -6.96 9.94 -8.51
CA SER A 5 -7.34 9.70 -7.12
C SER A 5 -6.70 8.42 -6.58
N ARG A 6 -6.67 7.33 -7.35
CA ARG A 6 -6.04 6.07 -6.94
C ARG A 6 -4.54 6.22 -6.74
N HIS A 7 -3.87 6.91 -7.67
CA HIS A 7 -2.44 7.21 -7.55
C HIS A 7 -2.12 7.95 -6.24
N GLU A 8 -2.90 8.98 -5.91
CA GLU A 8 -2.71 9.76 -4.68
C GLU A 8 -2.92 8.91 -3.42
N ILE A 9 -3.93 8.05 -3.42
CA ILE A 9 -4.20 7.12 -2.30
C ILE A 9 -3.02 6.19 -2.09
N VAL A 10 -2.48 5.57 -3.16
CA VAL A 10 -1.32 4.68 -3.06
C VAL A 10 -0.10 5.42 -2.51
N LEU A 11 0.16 6.65 -2.96
CA LEU A 11 1.29 7.44 -2.44
C LEU A 11 1.13 7.77 -0.95
N ARG A 12 -0.07 8.19 -0.52
CA ARG A 12 -0.36 8.47 0.90
C ARG A 12 -0.22 7.22 1.75
N ALA A 13 -0.71 6.08 1.26
CA ALA A 13 -0.58 4.79 1.94
C ALA A 13 0.89 4.35 2.10
N LYS A 14 1.77 4.65 1.14
CA LYS A 14 3.23 4.38 1.26
C LYS A 14 3.89 5.20 2.37
N ILE A 15 3.47 6.46 2.52
CA ILE A 15 3.96 7.35 3.58
C ILE A 15 3.48 6.82 4.93
N SER A 16 2.16 6.58 5.08
CA SER A 16 1.61 6.07 6.34
C SER A 16 2.16 4.70 6.72
N TYR A 17 2.39 3.80 5.76
CA TYR A 17 3.06 2.52 5.98
C TYR A 17 4.47 2.67 6.57
N THR A 18 5.19 3.73 6.21
CA THR A 18 6.55 3.96 6.71
C THR A 18 6.55 4.43 8.16
N GLU A 19 5.57 5.26 8.52
CA GLU A 19 5.34 5.80 9.86
C GLU A 19 4.75 4.75 10.82
N GLN A 20 3.90 3.87 10.30
CA GLN A 20 3.27 2.80 11.05
C GLN A 20 4.24 1.64 11.24
N LYS A 21 4.49 1.24 12.48
CA LYS A 21 5.31 0.06 12.80
C LYS A 21 4.50 -1.23 12.63
N THR A 22 4.17 -1.56 11.39
CA THR A 22 3.33 -2.70 11.05
C THR A 22 4.12 -3.86 10.42
N ASN A 23 3.84 -5.09 10.87
CA ASN A 23 4.47 -6.30 10.34
C ASN A 23 3.79 -6.82 9.06
N MET A 24 2.99 -6.01 8.37
CA MET A 24 2.38 -6.39 7.09
C MET A 24 3.25 -5.96 5.90
N SER A 25 2.96 -6.49 4.72
CA SER A 25 3.61 -6.03 3.49
C SER A 25 3.04 -4.70 3.03
N LEU A 26 3.80 -3.97 2.22
CA LEU A 26 3.34 -2.68 1.69
C LEU A 26 2.12 -2.87 0.77
N LYS A 27 2.07 -3.93 -0.04
CA LYS A 27 0.89 -4.23 -0.88
C LYS A 27 -0.34 -4.53 -0.04
N ALA A 28 -0.19 -5.28 1.05
CA ALA A 28 -1.29 -5.56 1.98
C ALA A 28 -1.80 -4.29 2.66
N TRP A 29 -0.89 -3.38 3.05
CA TRP A 29 -1.26 -2.09 3.63
C TRP A 29 -2.07 -1.23 2.63
N VAL A 30 -1.58 -1.10 1.40
CA VAL A 30 -2.28 -0.33 0.36
C VAL A 30 -3.66 -0.92 0.06
N ASN A 31 -3.79 -2.25 -0.02
CA ASN A 31 -5.08 -2.91 -0.25
C ASN A 31 -6.07 -2.67 0.90
N ARG A 32 -5.58 -2.58 2.13
CA ARG A 32 -6.41 -2.22 3.28
C ARG A 32 -6.94 -0.79 3.14
N GLU A 33 -6.08 0.18 2.85
CA GLU A 33 -6.49 1.59 2.68
C GLU A 33 -7.50 1.75 1.53
N LEU A 34 -7.33 1.01 0.43
CA LEU A 34 -8.29 0.98 -0.67
C LEU A 34 -9.64 0.38 -0.27
N ALA A 35 -9.63 -0.72 0.50
CA ALA A 35 -10.84 -1.34 0.98
C ALA A 35 -11.63 -0.44 1.94
N GLU A 36 -10.95 0.34 2.80
CA GLU A 36 -11.57 1.33 3.68
C GLU A 36 -12.30 2.44 2.89
N LEU A 37 -11.89 2.68 1.63
CA LEU A 37 -12.50 3.62 0.69
C LEU A 37 -13.50 2.95 -0.27
N GLY A 38 -13.77 1.65 -0.13
CA GLY A 38 -14.66 0.90 -1.02
C GLY A 38 -14.11 0.70 -2.43
N MET A 39 -12.79 0.74 -2.60
CA MET A 39 -12.11 0.57 -3.89
C MET A 39 -11.59 -0.86 -4.07
N ASP A 40 -11.46 -1.27 -5.33
CA ASP A 40 -10.88 -2.57 -5.67
C ASP A 40 -9.40 -2.66 -5.26
N PRO A 41 -8.92 -3.85 -4.86
CA PRO A 41 -7.53 -4.07 -4.49
C PRO A 41 -6.58 -3.80 -5.67
N ILE A 42 -5.32 -3.54 -5.36
CA ILE A 42 -4.25 -3.39 -6.35
C ILE A 42 -4.04 -4.71 -7.09
N SER A 43 -4.10 -4.65 -8.42
CA SER A 43 -3.70 -5.75 -9.30
C SER A 43 -2.19 -5.99 -9.26
N ASP A 44 -1.72 -7.15 -9.70
CA ASP A 44 -0.28 -7.43 -9.75
C ASP A 44 0.49 -6.48 -10.67
N GLN A 45 -0.11 -6.09 -11.80
CA GLN A 45 0.48 -5.12 -12.72
C GLN A 45 0.62 -3.73 -12.08
N GLU A 46 -0.42 -3.24 -11.40
CA GLU A 46 -0.36 -1.99 -10.65
C GLU A 46 0.66 -2.08 -9.51
N GLY A 47 0.70 -3.22 -8.79
CA GLY A 47 1.67 -3.45 -7.73
C GLY A 47 3.11 -3.31 -8.21
N GLN A 48 3.41 -3.86 -9.39
CA GLN A 48 4.72 -3.68 -10.04
C GLN A 48 4.98 -2.22 -10.42
N MET A 49 3.99 -1.53 -11.01
CA MET A 49 4.11 -0.11 -11.40
C MET A 49 4.43 0.80 -10.20
N TYR A 50 3.81 0.51 -9.05
CA TYR A 50 3.99 1.28 -7.81
C TYR A 50 5.16 0.81 -6.94
N ASN A 51 5.84 -0.27 -7.35
CA ASN A 51 6.89 -0.95 -6.61
C ASN A 51 6.44 -1.33 -5.18
N LEU A 52 5.28 -1.99 -5.08
CA LEU A 52 4.73 -2.45 -3.81
C LEU A 52 5.32 -3.82 -3.44
N SER A 53 5.95 -3.91 -2.28
CA SER A 53 6.49 -5.18 -1.76
C SER A 53 5.38 -6.07 -1.24
N ASP A 54 5.41 -7.35 -1.65
CA ASP A 54 4.64 -8.45 -1.05
C ASP A 54 5.30 -9.02 0.20
N LEU A 55 6.58 -8.69 0.46
CA LEU A 55 7.28 -9.12 1.66
C LEU A 55 6.89 -8.24 2.85
N PRO A 56 6.58 -8.84 4.01
CA PRO A 56 6.37 -8.12 5.27
C PRO A 56 7.59 -7.28 5.66
N ARG A 57 7.35 -6.11 6.26
CA ARG A 57 8.42 -5.37 6.92
C ARG A 57 8.76 -6.05 8.24
N ILE A 58 9.96 -6.62 8.31
CA ILE A 58 10.51 -7.15 9.56
C ILE A 58 11.22 -5.99 10.26
N PHE A 59 10.67 -5.51 11.37
CA PHE A 59 11.40 -4.61 12.25
C PHE A 59 12.31 -5.47 13.10
N GLN A 60 13.62 -5.37 12.88
CA GLN A 60 14.59 -5.87 13.84
C GLN A 60 14.65 -4.84 14.96
N ASP A 61 14.26 -5.22 16.17
CA ASP A 61 14.54 -4.44 17.37
C ASP A 61 16.07 -4.31 17.49
N VAL A 62 16.58 -3.10 17.26
CA VAL A 62 17.98 -2.71 17.54
C VAL A 62 18.11 -2.20 18.97
#